data_AF-A0A1I2K775-F1
#
_entry.id   AF-A0A1I2K775-F1
#
_cell.length_a   1.000
_cell.length_b   1.000
_cell.length_c   1.000
_cell.angle_alpha   90.00
_cell.angle_beta   90.00
_cell.angle_gamma   90.00
#
_symmetry.space_group_name_H-M   'P 1'
#
loop_
_entity.id
_entity.type
_entity.pdbx_description
1 polymer ?
#
loop_
_entity_poly.entity_id
_entity_poly.type
_entity_poly.pdbx_seq_one_letter_code
_entity_poly.pdbx_strand_id
1 'polypeptide(L)'
;MTRGYEPGEPTARDLEVLGLLQGRDGLPADVELSDGRRCKVWNVAWGYDAGECWAHITTNISPDVNGEEIDFFLANEVDVIRVPESGEILLGPVPPSS
;
A
#
# COMPACT_ATOMS: atom_id res chain seq x y z
N MET A 1 -28.46 19.98 0.30
CA MET A 1 -27.67 19.09 -0.57
C MET A 1 -26.33 18.90 0.11
N THR A 2 -26.13 17.76 0.76
CA THR A 2 -24.83 17.41 1.34
C THR A 2 -23.87 17.20 0.17
N ARG A 3 -22.76 17.93 0.12
CA ARG A 3 -21.69 17.70 -0.86
C ARG A 3 -21.26 16.24 -0.66
N GLY A 4 -21.42 15.40 -1.68
CA GLY A 4 -21.08 13.98 -1.61
C GLY A 4 -19.62 13.79 -1.20
N TYR A 5 -19.32 12.66 -0.56
CA TYR A 5 -17.96 12.21 -0.34
C TYR A 5 -17.40 11.80 -1.70
N GLU A 6 -16.42 12.55 -2.18
CA GLU A 6 -15.70 12.28 -3.43
C GLU A 6 -14.21 12.27 -3.07
N PRO A 7 -13.50 11.14 -3.23
CA PRO A 7 -12.05 11.14 -3.12
C PRO A 7 -11.44 12.04 -4.21
N GLY A 8 -10.20 12.47 -4.00
CA GLY A 8 -9.40 13.01 -5.10
C GLY A 8 -9.17 11.92 -6.16
N GLU A 9 -8.83 12.31 -7.38
CA GLU A 9 -8.51 11.33 -8.43
C GLU A 9 -7.23 10.55 -8.04
N PRO A 10 -7.28 9.22 -7.87
CA PRO A 10 -6.11 8.44 -7.52
C PRO A 10 -5.04 8.50 -8.60
N THR A 11 -3.78 8.50 -8.19
CA THR A 11 -2.65 8.45 -9.14
C THR A 11 -2.48 7.05 -9.72
N ALA A 12 -1.83 6.92 -10.89
CA ALA A 12 -1.50 5.61 -11.46
C ALA A 12 -0.66 4.74 -10.51
N ARG A 13 0.27 5.37 -9.77
CA ARG A 13 1.12 4.70 -8.79
C ARG A 13 0.34 4.18 -7.60
N ASP A 14 -0.61 4.99 -7.11
CA ASP A 14 -1.52 4.59 -6.02
C ASP A 14 -2.32 3.34 -6.41
N LEU A 15 -2.94 3.36 -7.60
CA LEU A 15 -3.70 2.22 -8.13
C LEU A 15 -2.82 0.97 -8.32
N GLU A 16 -1.57 1.14 -8.73
CA GLU A 16 -0.61 0.04 -8.87
C GLU A 16 -0.25 -0.58 -7.52
N VAL A 17 0.05 0.25 -6.50
CA VAL A 17 0.33 -0.19 -5.13
C VAL A 17 -0.86 -0.98 -4.58
N LEU A 18 -2.07 -0.41 -4.64
CA LEU A 18 -3.28 -1.08 -4.18
C LEU A 18 -3.55 -2.37 -4.95
N GLY A 19 -3.34 -2.38 -6.27
CA GLY A 19 -3.54 -3.56 -7.11
C GLY A 19 -2.59 -4.69 -6.73
N LEU A 20 -1.32 -4.38 -6.50
CA LEU A 20 -0.31 -5.38 -6.10
C LEU A 20 -0.57 -5.93 -4.70
N LEU A 21 -0.91 -5.08 -3.72
CA LEU A 21 -1.19 -5.53 -2.36
C LEU A 21 -2.48 -6.36 -2.30
N GLN A 22 -3.56 -5.94 -2.98
CA GLN A 22 -4.80 -6.72 -3.07
C GLN A 22 -4.61 -8.03 -3.84
N GLY A 23 -3.82 -8.02 -4.92
CA GLY A 23 -3.50 -9.23 -5.67
C GLY A 23 -2.68 -10.27 -4.89
N ARG A 24 -2.11 -9.86 -3.76
CA ARG A 24 -1.35 -10.70 -2.83
C ARG A 24 -2.08 -10.96 -1.51
N ASP A 25 -3.38 -10.69 -1.42
CA ASP A 25 -4.12 -10.97 -0.18
C ASP A 25 -3.93 -12.44 0.28
N GLY A 26 -3.45 -12.61 1.52
CA GLY A 26 -3.06 -13.90 2.11
C GLY A 26 -1.66 -14.40 1.76
N LEU A 27 -0.90 -13.69 0.92
CA LEU A 27 0.49 -14.00 0.54
C LEU A 27 1.41 -12.84 0.95
N PRO A 28 2.49 -13.08 1.70
CA PRO A 28 3.29 -11.99 2.25
C PRO A 28 4.01 -11.20 1.16
N ALA A 29 4.14 -9.90 1.38
CA ALA A 29 4.94 -8.97 0.61
C ALA A 29 5.83 -8.14 1.56
N ASP A 30 7.09 -7.94 1.20
CA ASP A 30 7.95 -6.98 1.87
C ASP A 30 7.76 -5.62 1.20
N VAL A 31 7.33 -4.63 1.98
CA VAL A 31 7.08 -3.25 1.54
C VAL A 31 8.14 -2.35 2.12
N GLU A 32 8.88 -1.62 1.28
CA GLU A 32 9.79 -0.55 1.70
C GLU A 32 9.12 0.80 1.47
N LEU A 33 9.10 1.62 2.53
CA LEU A 33 8.54 2.96 2.51
C LEU A 33 9.63 4.01 2.28
N SER A 34 9.25 5.20 1.81
CA SER A 34 10.16 6.30 1.48
C SER A 34 10.91 6.89 2.70
N ASP A 35 10.43 6.61 3.92
CA ASP A 35 11.12 6.94 5.16
C ASP A 35 12.12 5.85 5.63
N GLY A 36 12.27 4.77 4.85
CA GLY A 36 13.15 3.65 5.11
C GLY A 36 12.56 2.56 6.00
N ARG A 37 11.31 2.70 6.47
CA ARG A 37 10.61 1.59 7.16
C ARG A 37 10.40 0.42 6.21
N ARG A 38 10.38 -0.79 6.79
CA ARG A 38 10.06 -2.03 6.10
C ARG A 38 8.92 -2.72 6.81
N CYS A 39 7.83 -2.96 6.09
CA CYS A 39 6.61 -3.57 6.61
C CYS A 39 6.42 -4.92 5.93
N LYS A 40 6.04 -5.94 6.71
CA LYS A 40 5.64 -7.23 6.17
C LYS A 40 4.12 -7.26 6.07
N VAL A 41 3.61 -7.33 4.85
CA VAL A 41 2.18 -7.15 4.55
C VAL A 41 1.59 -8.45 4.03
N TRP A 42 0.55 -8.94 4.69
CA TRP A 42 -0.20 -10.14 4.31
C TRP A 42 -1.59 -9.82 3.78
N ASN A 43 -2.23 -8.78 4.32
CA ASN A 43 -3.49 -8.24 3.86
C ASN A 43 -3.54 -6.73 4.13
N VAL A 44 -4.49 -6.05 3.51
CA VAL A 44 -4.70 -4.61 3.69
C VAL A 44 -6.18 -4.27 3.82
N ALA A 45 -6.49 -3.41 4.78
CA ALA A 45 -7.65 -2.54 4.71
C ALA A 45 -7.21 -1.20 4.12
N TRP A 46 -8.02 -0.59 3.26
CA TRP A 46 -7.67 0.67 2.62
C TRP A 46 -8.89 1.57 2.40
N GLY A 47 -8.63 2.86 2.26
CA GLY A 47 -9.64 3.86 1.95
C GLY A 47 -9.01 5.19 1.60
N TYR A 48 -9.76 6.02 0.88
CA TYR A 48 -9.36 7.40 0.63
C TYR A 48 -10.00 8.31 1.67
N ASP A 49 -9.46 9.51 1.85
CA ASP A 49 -10.19 10.60 2.49
C ASP A 49 -10.78 11.53 1.43
N ALA A 50 -11.80 12.31 1.80
CA ALA A 50 -12.46 13.20 0.87
C ALA A 50 -11.48 14.27 0.35
N GLY A 51 -11.27 14.31 -0.96
CA GLY A 51 -10.32 15.21 -1.61
C GLY A 51 -8.86 14.74 -1.64
N GLU A 52 -8.52 13.60 -1.03
CA GLU A 52 -7.17 13.02 -1.09
C GLU A 52 -7.03 12.08 -2.28
N CYS A 53 -5.85 12.08 -2.93
CA CYS A 53 -5.55 11.21 -4.08
C CYS A 53 -4.75 9.95 -3.71
N TRP A 54 -4.49 9.76 -2.41
CA TRP A 54 -3.73 8.62 -1.90
C TRP A 54 -4.56 7.83 -0.90
N ALA A 55 -4.54 6.51 -1.03
CA ALA A 55 -5.21 5.64 -0.09
C ALA A 55 -4.41 5.52 1.21
N HIS A 56 -5.12 5.60 2.33
CA HIS A 56 -4.64 5.15 3.63
C HIS A 56 -4.68 3.63 3.64
N ILE A 57 -3.58 3.01 4.06
CA ILE A 57 -3.42 1.56 4.13
C ILE A 57 -3.19 1.18 5.59
N THR A 58 -3.93 0.16 6.03
CA THR A 58 -3.73 -0.51 7.31
C THR A 58 -3.43 -1.98 7.05
N THR A 59 -2.28 -2.48 7.49
CA THR A 59 -1.83 -3.84 7.18
C THR A 59 -2.33 -4.86 8.21
N ASN A 60 -2.46 -6.12 7.78
CA ASN A 60 -2.59 -7.31 8.63
C ASN A 60 -3.80 -7.33 9.59
N ILE A 61 -4.74 -6.43 9.41
CA ILE A 61 -5.85 -6.17 10.35
C ILE A 61 -7.07 -7.07 10.09
N SER A 62 -7.27 -7.54 8.84
CA SER A 62 -8.47 -8.31 8.51
C SER A 62 -8.26 -9.23 7.29
N PRO A 63 -8.20 -10.56 7.50
CA PRO A 63 -8.18 -11.21 8.80
C PRO A 63 -6.94 -10.82 9.61
N ASP A 64 -7.04 -10.85 10.94
CA ASP A 64 -5.87 -10.72 11.82
C ASP A 64 -4.83 -11.79 11.47
N VAL A 65 -3.57 -11.37 11.36
CA VAL A 65 -2.44 -12.28 11.13
C VAL A 65 -1.62 -12.39 12.41
N ASN A 66 -1.84 -13.48 13.14
CA ASN A 66 -1.28 -13.68 14.47
C ASN A 66 0.25 -13.48 14.51
N GLY A 67 0.68 -12.49 15.30
CA GLY A 67 2.09 -12.17 15.54
C GLY A 67 2.73 -11.23 14.53
N GLU A 68 1.99 -10.76 13.52
CA GLU A 68 2.46 -9.73 12.58
C GLU A 68 2.07 -8.33 13.09
N GLU A 69 2.89 -7.34 12.72
CA GLU A 69 2.64 -5.94 13.09
C GLU A 69 1.50 -5.33 12.24
N ILE A 70 0.81 -4.34 12.80
CA ILE A 70 -0.19 -3.53 12.09
C ILE A 70 0.46 -2.18 11.79
N ASP A 71 0.65 -1.89 10.51
CA ASP A 71 1.24 -0.67 10.01
C ASP A 71 0.18 0.26 9.43
N PHE A 72 0.49 1.55 9.46
CA PHE A 72 -0.29 2.60 8.82
C PHE A 72 0.63 3.43 7.94
N PHE A 73 0.26 3.57 6.67
CA PHE A 73 0.96 4.39 5.69
C PHE A 73 0.02 4.76 4.54
N LEU A 74 0.44 5.73 3.73
CA LEU A 74 -0.22 6.11 2.49
C LEU A 74 0.39 5.35 1.31
N ALA A 75 -0.40 5.07 0.28
CA ALA A 75 0.09 4.36 -0.90
C ALA A 75 1.24 5.10 -1.62
N ASN A 76 1.29 6.43 -1.57
CA ASN A 76 2.40 7.22 -2.14
C ASN A 76 3.69 7.15 -1.33
N GLU A 77 3.66 6.61 -0.12
CA GLU A 77 4.87 6.36 0.67
C GLU A 77 5.56 5.05 0.25
N VAL A 78 4.93 4.23 -0.59
CA VAL A 78 5.47 2.93 -1.02
C VAL A 78 6.48 3.06 -2.16
N ASP A 79 7.75 2.78 -1.85
CA ASP A 79 8.84 2.77 -2.82
C ASP A 79 9.01 1.41 -3.48
N VAL A 80 9.02 0.33 -2.70
CA VAL A 80 9.28 -1.02 -3.20
C VAL A 80 8.27 -2.02 -2.65
N ILE A 81 7.82 -2.92 -3.52
CA ILE A 81 7.09 -4.13 -3.12
C ILE A 81 7.85 -5.34 -3.66
N ARG A 82 8.15 -6.29 -2.77
CA ARG A 82 8.94 -7.48 -3.09
C ARG A 82 8.27 -8.75 -2.61
N VAL A 83 8.43 -9.83 -3.37
CA VAL A 83 8.10 -11.19 -2.92
C VAL A 83 9.19 -11.66 -1.93
N PRO A 84 8.87 -11.95 -0.66
CA PRO A 84 9.89 -12.24 0.35
C PRO A 84 10.74 -13.49 0.04
N GLU A 85 10.11 -14.53 -0.52
CA GLU A 85 10.76 -15.82 -0.75
C GLU A 85 11.75 -15.78 -1.92
N SER A 86 11.39 -15.12 -3.02
CA SER A 86 12.20 -15.07 -4.25
C SER A 86 13.05 -13.81 -4.37
N GLY A 87 12.70 -12.76 -3.62
CA GLY A 87 13.28 -11.43 -3.78
C GLY A 87 12.81 -10.69 -5.04
N GLU A 88 11.84 -11.22 -5.79
CA GLU A 88 11.29 -10.58 -7.00
C GLU A 88 10.68 -9.22 -6.68
N ILE A 89 11.05 -8.20 -7.43
CA ILE A 89 10.51 -6.84 -7.30
C ILE A 89 9.24 -6.76 -8.15
N LEU A 90 8.11 -6.56 -7.49
CA LEU A 90 6.82 -6.34 -8.14
C LEU A 90 6.59 -4.86 -8.43
N LEU A 91 7.14 -3.99 -7.56
CA LEU A 91 7.10 -2.55 -7.68
C LEU A 91 8.48 -1.99 -7.35
N GLY A 92 9.08 -1.22 -8.27
CA GLY A 92 10.34 -0.53 -8.05
C GLY A 92 10.14 0.94 -7.64
N PRO A 93 11.19 1.61 -7.13
CA PRO A 93 11.12 3.02 -6.78
C PRO A 93 10.85 3.86 -8.03
N VAL A 94 10.16 4.99 -7.86
CA VAL A 94 10.00 5.95 -8.95
C VAL A 94 11.39 6.54 -9.26
N PRO A 95 11.90 6.43 -10.50
CA PRO A 95 13.17 7.04 -10.83
C PRO A 95 13.08 8.56 -10.62
N PRO A 96 14.15 9.21 -10.10
CA PRO A 96 14.16 10.65 -9.99
C PRO A 96 13.89 11.25 -11.38
N SER A 97 12.97 12.21 -11.44
CA SER A 97 12.68 12.91 -12.69
C SER A 97 13.97 13.57 -13.18
N SER A 98 14.45 13.14 -14.36
CA SER A 98 15.61 13.74 -15.05
C SER A 98 15.36 15.19 -15.46
#